data_AF-A0A2X2E097-F1
#
_entry.id   AF-A0A2X2E097-F1
#
_cell.length_a   1.000
_cell.length_b   1.000
_cell.length_c   1.000
_cell.angle_alpha   90.00
_cell.angle_beta   90.00
_cell.angle_gamma   90.00
#
_symmetry.space_group_name_H-M   'P 1'
#
loop_
_entity.id
_entity.type
_entity.pdbx_description
1 polymer ?
#
loop_
_entity_poly.entity_id
_entity_poly.type
_entity_poly.pdbx_seq_one_letter_code
_entity_poly.pdbx_strand_id
1 'polypeptide(L)'
;MFVTADEVDISPWLSQWVKSNSGLGEAKASLSNWIEISNGRITGSQLQIHQGEMDWRNEGRTHVLKVEDLILRMRRQENGWLADIPYTRKITMDGDEWPDGYLAVLYQPKEKQQDEAWRIRAKNIELERLSALLPLFSFLTPDVVRQWQYRQFSGMVDSFALDLAPDDFKRSAIDISWQNVAWKRWQEIPSVAHFNGHLKGTLQQGALNFALNNSEIDTAGLFKAPLNIEKGTGTVYWQHQGDSLSLWSQGIDIKATSAWVAGDFRYQKTRRASTTVYSFGSECDRCR
;
A
#
# COMPACT_ATOMS: atom_id res chain seq x y z
N MET A 1 -23.10 2.59 26.47
CA MET A 1 -23.78 1.28 26.33
C MET A 1 -22.71 0.21 26.17
N PHE A 2 -22.90 -0.98 26.75
CA PHE A 2 -21.95 -2.08 26.70
C PHE A 2 -22.64 -3.35 26.17
N VAL A 3 -21.99 -4.05 25.25
CA VAL A 3 -22.47 -5.30 24.66
C VAL A 3 -21.32 -6.30 24.63
N THR A 4 -21.59 -7.56 24.92
CA THR A 4 -20.60 -8.66 24.86
C THR A 4 -21.23 -9.88 24.21
N ALA A 5 -20.41 -10.67 23.52
CA ALA A 5 -20.79 -11.90 22.87
C ALA A 5 -19.60 -12.86 22.90
N ASP A 6 -19.83 -14.11 23.28
CA ASP A 6 -18.78 -15.13 23.43
C ASP A 6 -18.94 -16.23 22.38
N GLU A 7 -17.84 -16.56 21.71
CA GLU A 7 -17.71 -17.65 20.73
C GLU A 7 -18.84 -17.66 19.68
N VAL A 8 -19.14 -16.50 19.11
CA VAL A 8 -20.23 -16.36 18.14
C VAL A 8 -19.70 -16.58 16.73
N ASP A 9 -20.45 -17.33 15.93
CA ASP A 9 -20.26 -17.37 14.48
C ASP A 9 -20.58 -15.99 13.88
N ILE A 10 -19.54 -15.29 13.44
CA ILE A 10 -19.63 -13.97 12.84
C ILE A 10 -19.72 -14.02 11.32
N SER A 11 -19.64 -15.21 10.72
CA SER A 11 -19.80 -15.41 9.27
C SER A 11 -21.10 -14.76 8.74
N PRO A 12 -22.25 -14.78 9.45
CA PRO A 12 -23.47 -14.05 9.05
C PRO A 12 -23.30 -12.53 8.92
N TRP A 13 -22.37 -11.91 9.64
CA TRP A 13 -22.15 -10.46 9.65
C TRP A 13 -21.07 -9.99 8.68
N LEU A 14 -20.28 -10.90 8.13
CA LEU A 14 -19.33 -10.59 7.06
C LEU A 14 -20.07 -10.18 5.78
N SER A 15 -19.40 -9.40 4.92
CA SER A 15 -20.02 -8.95 3.68
C SER A 15 -20.46 -10.14 2.83
N GLN A 16 -21.61 -10.03 2.16
CA GLN A 16 -22.13 -11.10 1.29
C GLN A 16 -21.14 -11.47 0.18
N TRP A 17 -20.29 -10.52 -0.20
CA TRP A 17 -19.24 -10.74 -1.17
C TRP A 17 -18.11 -11.63 -0.62
N VAL A 18 -17.63 -11.38 0.61
CA VAL A 18 -16.61 -12.23 1.25
C VAL A 18 -17.11 -13.67 1.30
N LYS A 19 -18.37 -13.88 1.70
CA LYS A 19 -18.97 -15.21 1.76
C LYS A 19 -19.06 -15.92 0.41
N SER A 20 -19.34 -15.19 -0.67
CA SER A 20 -19.57 -15.79 -1.99
C SER A 20 -18.30 -15.94 -2.84
N ASN A 21 -17.21 -15.23 -2.55
CA ASN A 21 -16.06 -15.13 -3.46
C ASN A 21 -14.68 -15.35 -2.82
N SER A 22 -14.57 -15.55 -1.51
CA SER A 22 -13.27 -15.74 -0.85
C SER A 22 -12.94 -17.19 -0.47
N GLY A 23 -13.89 -18.12 -0.64
CA GLY A 23 -13.73 -19.47 -0.09
C GLY A 23 -13.74 -19.49 1.44
N LEU A 24 -14.41 -18.51 2.08
CA LEU A 24 -14.60 -18.42 3.53
C LEU A 24 -15.12 -19.75 4.09
N GLY A 25 -14.44 -20.29 5.08
CA GLY A 25 -14.88 -21.46 5.85
C GLY A 25 -15.71 -21.02 7.05
N GLU A 26 -15.05 -20.90 8.19
CA GLU A 26 -15.63 -20.49 9.45
C GLU A 26 -15.04 -19.14 9.92
N ALA A 27 -15.88 -18.33 10.56
CA ALA A 27 -15.45 -17.13 11.25
C ALA A 27 -16.10 -17.05 12.62
N LYS A 28 -15.30 -17.15 13.68
CA LYS A 28 -15.75 -17.13 15.07
C LYS A 28 -15.04 -16.01 15.84
N ALA A 29 -15.76 -15.37 16.76
CA ALA A 29 -15.16 -14.39 17.64
C ALA A 29 -15.87 -14.26 19.00
N SER A 30 -15.08 -14.01 20.03
CA SER A 30 -15.51 -13.49 21.32
C SER A 30 -15.17 -12.01 21.38
N LEU A 31 -16.19 -11.17 21.53
CA LEU A 31 -16.07 -9.72 21.38
C LEU A 31 -16.85 -8.94 22.43
N SER A 32 -16.37 -7.75 22.73
CA SER A 32 -17.04 -6.76 23.53
C SER A 32 -17.03 -5.41 22.83
N ASN A 33 -18.10 -4.64 22.97
CA ASN A 33 -18.22 -3.31 22.36
C ASN A 33 -18.76 -2.30 23.36
N TRP A 34 -18.05 -1.18 23.49
CA TRP A 34 -18.47 -0.02 24.27
C TRP A 34 -18.88 1.09 23.32
N ILE A 35 -20.14 1.54 23.41
CA ILE A 35 -20.69 2.64 22.60
C ILE A 35 -20.88 3.87 23.49
N GLU A 36 -20.28 4.97 23.07
CA GLU A 36 -20.39 6.28 23.72
C GLU A 36 -21.50 7.11 23.05
N ILE A 37 -22.42 7.63 23.87
CA ILE A 37 -23.55 8.43 23.44
C ILE A 37 -23.54 9.73 24.23
N SER A 38 -23.59 10.86 23.54
CA SER A 38 -23.73 12.19 24.13
C SER A 38 -24.78 12.97 23.37
N ASN A 39 -25.68 13.64 24.10
CA ASN A 39 -26.81 14.41 23.53
C ASN A 39 -27.65 13.61 22.51
N GLY A 40 -27.94 12.34 22.82
CA GLY A 40 -28.72 11.45 21.96
C GLY A 40 -28.01 11.04 20.65
N ARG A 41 -26.71 11.28 20.52
CA ARG A 41 -25.90 10.93 19.33
C ARG A 41 -24.73 10.07 19.72
N ILE A 42 -24.40 9.09 18.88
CA ILE A 42 -23.17 8.30 19.03
C ILE A 42 -21.97 9.24 18.82
N THR A 43 -21.04 9.22 19.78
CA THR A 43 -19.78 9.99 19.75
C THR A 43 -18.56 9.10 19.60
N GLY A 44 -18.68 7.83 19.96
CA GLY A 44 -17.60 6.86 19.83
C GLY A 44 -18.06 5.41 20.01
N SER A 45 -17.19 4.49 19.63
CA SER A 45 -17.32 3.05 19.82
C SER A 45 -15.93 2.46 20.00
N GLN A 46 -15.79 1.48 20.90
CA GLN A 46 -14.59 0.66 21.01
C GLN A 46 -15.00 -0.80 20.96
N LEU A 47 -14.62 -1.49 19.89
CA LEU A 47 -14.76 -2.94 19.73
C LEU A 47 -13.46 -3.60 20.18
N GLN A 48 -13.54 -4.57 21.08
CA GLN A 48 -12.44 -5.45 21.44
C GLN A 48 -12.81 -6.87 21.02
N ILE A 49 -11.96 -7.48 20.20
CA ILE A 49 -12.04 -8.90 19.85
C ILE A 49 -11.05 -9.62 20.76
N HIS A 50 -11.56 -10.28 21.80
CA HIS A 50 -10.73 -11.01 22.77
C HIS A 50 -10.05 -12.21 22.12
N GLN A 51 -10.81 -12.95 21.31
CA GLN A 51 -10.34 -14.07 20.53
C GLN A 51 -11.14 -14.13 19.24
N GLY A 52 -10.49 -14.29 18.11
CA GLY A 52 -11.16 -14.49 16.83
C GLY A 52 -10.35 -15.37 15.90
N GLU A 53 -11.04 -16.13 15.08
CA GLU A 53 -10.47 -17.01 14.06
C GLU A 53 -11.30 -16.92 12.78
N MET A 54 -10.63 -16.78 11.65
CA MET A 54 -11.24 -16.78 10.33
C MET A 54 -10.37 -17.58 9.37
N ASP A 55 -10.98 -18.49 8.62
CA ASP A 55 -10.30 -19.23 7.56
C ASP A 55 -10.94 -18.99 6.18
N TRP A 56 -10.12 -19.00 5.15
CA TRP A 56 -10.57 -18.89 3.76
C TRP A 56 -9.65 -19.65 2.83
N ARG A 57 -10.17 -20.05 1.66
CA ARG A 57 -9.42 -20.80 0.66
C ARG A 57 -9.15 -19.96 -0.58
N ASN A 58 -7.88 -19.80 -0.93
CA ASN A 58 -7.44 -19.15 -2.17
C ASN A 58 -6.45 -20.04 -2.93
N GLU A 59 -6.64 -20.21 -4.25
CA GLU A 59 -5.77 -21.01 -5.13
C GLU A 59 -5.41 -22.42 -4.61
N GLY A 60 -6.32 -23.05 -3.88
CA GLY A 60 -6.12 -24.38 -3.31
C GLY A 60 -5.39 -24.43 -1.97
N ARG A 61 -4.93 -23.29 -1.45
CA ARG A 61 -4.37 -23.12 -0.10
C ARG A 61 -5.45 -22.59 0.85
N THR A 62 -5.51 -23.16 2.06
CA THR A 62 -6.30 -22.59 3.16
C THR A 62 -5.40 -21.62 3.94
N HIS A 63 -5.93 -20.44 4.19
CA HIS A 63 -5.35 -19.43 5.05
C HIS A 63 -6.13 -19.36 6.35
N VAL A 64 -5.43 -19.11 7.46
CA VAL A 64 -6.04 -18.95 8.78
C VAL A 64 -5.52 -17.66 9.40
N LEU A 65 -6.44 -16.78 9.78
CA LEU A 65 -6.18 -15.56 10.53
C LEU A 65 -6.71 -15.73 11.94
N LYS A 66 -5.86 -15.56 12.95
CA LYS A 66 -6.27 -15.50 14.36
C LYS A 66 -5.95 -14.14 14.93
N VAL A 67 -6.82 -13.67 15.82
CA VAL A 67 -6.65 -12.41 16.54
C VAL A 67 -6.84 -12.65 18.03
N GLU A 68 -5.98 -12.04 18.83
CA GLU A 68 -6.09 -12.02 20.29
C GLU A 68 -6.11 -10.57 20.77
N ASP A 69 -7.12 -10.15 21.54
CA ASP A 69 -7.22 -8.78 22.06
C ASP A 69 -6.98 -7.65 21.02
N LEU A 70 -7.59 -7.78 19.85
CA LEU A 70 -7.57 -6.74 18.83
C LEU A 70 -8.58 -5.64 19.17
N ILE A 71 -8.11 -4.39 19.18
CA ILE A 71 -8.97 -3.23 19.47
C ILE A 71 -9.23 -2.46 18.18
N LEU A 72 -10.50 -2.22 17.87
CA LEU A 72 -10.96 -1.26 16.87
C LEU A 72 -11.65 -0.09 17.58
N ARG A 73 -11.18 1.12 17.31
CA ARG A 73 -11.77 2.34 17.86
C ARG A 73 -12.43 3.12 16.75
N MET A 74 -13.56 3.74 17.05
CA MET A 74 -14.23 4.70 16.19
C MET A 74 -14.64 5.89 17.05
N ARG A 75 -14.29 7.11 16.66
CA ARG A 75 -14.62 8.32 17.42
C ARG A 75 -14.88 9.50 16.51
N ARG A 76 -15.71 10.43 16.96
CA ARG A 76 -15.85 11.72 16.29
C ARG A 76 -14.53 12.49 16.36
N GLN A 77 -14.16 13.08 15.24
CA GLN A 77 -13.02 13.98 15.14
C GLN A 77 -13.41 15.13 14.22
N GLU A 78 -13.46 16.34 14.77
CA GLU A 78 -14.04 17.51 14.08
C GLU A 78 -15.49 17.21 13.63
N ASN A 79 -15.81 17.40 12.36
CA ASN A 79 -17.08 17.00 11.73
C ASN A 79 -17.08 15.56 11.18
N GLY A 80 -15.96 14.85 11.33
CA GLY A 80 -15.71 13.54 10.76
C GLY A 80 -15.68 12.39 11.76
N TRP A 81 -15.23 11.25 11.26
CA TRP A 81 -15.03 10.01 12.02
C TRP A 81 -13.62 9.48 11.82
N LEU A 82 -12.92 9.27 12.93
CA LEU A 82 -11.66 8.55 12.95
C LEU A 82 -11.93 7.11 13.40
N ALA A 83 -11.57 6.15 12.55
CA ALA A 83 -11.50 4.74 12.90
C ALA A 83 -10.04 4.28 12.92
N ASP A 84 -9.62 3.51 13.91
CA ASP A 84 -8.25 3.02 14.01
C ASP A 84 -8.09 1.65 14.70
N ILE A 85 -7.02 0.97 14.31
CA ILE A 85 -6.45 -0.21 14.96
C ILE A 85 -5.08 0.23 15.51
N PRO A 86 -4.94 0.42 16.84
CA PRO A 86 -3.77 1.05 17.43
C PRO A 86 -2.50 0.19 17.36
N TYR A 87 -2.65 -1.14 17.37
CA TYR A 87 -1.57 -2.12 17.25
C TYR A 87 -2.08 -3.41 16.58
N THR A 88 -1.22 -4.12 15.86
CA THR A 88 -1.55 -5.39 15.16
C THR A 88 -0.75 -6.59 15.64
N ARG A 89 0.14 -6.43 16.64
CA ARG A 89 1.02 -7.47 17.21
C ARG A 89 0.36 -8.76 17.73
N LYS A 90 -0.97 -8.79 17.84
CA LYS A 90 -1.72 -9.97 18.31
C LYS A 90 -2.55 -10.62 17.21
N ILE A 91 -2.20 -10.31 15.97
CA ILE A 91 -2.72 -10.98 14.80
C ILE A 91 -1.70 -12.05 14.41
N THR A 92 -2.16 -13.26 14.11
CA THR A 92 -1.35 -14.31 13.51
C THR A 92 -2.00 -14.75 12.20
N MET A 93 -1.18 -15.03 11.19
CA MET A 93 -1.64 -15.50 9.90
C MET A 93 -0.81 -16.71 9.46
N ASP A 94 -1.48 -17.82 9.18
CA ASP A 94 -0.87 -19.10 8.80
C ASP A 94 0.18 -19.61 9.81
N GLY A 95 0.00 -19.26 11.10
CA GLY A 95 0.89 -19.67 12.20
C GLY A 95 1.99 -18.66 12.54
N ASP A 96 2.18 -17.64 11.73
CA ASP A 96 3.20 -16.62 11.92
C ASP A 96 2.60 -15.30 12.47
N GLU A 97 3.35 -14.61 13.32
CA GLU A 97 2.94 -13.30 13.86
C GLU A 97 2.87 -12.23 12.77
N TRP A 98 1.82 -11.42 12.79
CA TRP A 98 1.71 -10.22 11.97
C TRP A 98 2.58 -9.09 12.56
N PRO A 99 3.26 -8.28 11.74
CA PRO A 99 4.08 -7.18 12.24
C PRO A 99 3.31 -6.24 13.17
N ASP A 100 3.95 -5.72 14.22
CA ASP A 100 3.31 -4.70 15.05
C ASP A 100 3.20 -3.39 14.27
N GLY A 101 1.99 -3.08 13.83
CA GLY A 101 1.67 -2.00 12.93
C GLY A 101 0.47 -1.21 13.41
N TYR A 102 0.01 -0.32 12.56
CA TYR A 102 -1.07 0.61 12.87
C TYR A 102 -1.88 0.86 11.61
N LEU A 103 -3.19 1.05 11.77
CA LEU A 103 -4.07 1.51 10.70
C LEU A 103 -5.03 2.55 11.25
N ALA A 104 -5.22 3.66 10.54
CA ALA A 104 -6.27 4.61 10.81
C ALA A 104 -6.84 5.23 9.53
N VAL A 105 -8.13 5.51 9.60
CA VAL A 105 -8.90 6.17 8.56
C VAL A 105 -9.69 7.31 9.19
N LEU A 106 -9.43 8.53 8.75
CA LEU A 106 -10.25 9.69 9.04
C LEU A 106 -11.12 9.99 7.82
N TYR A 107 -12.44 9.94 8.00
CA TYR A 107 -13.41 10.41 7.02
C TYR A 107 -13.95 11.77 7.44
N GLN A 108 -13.89 12.76 6.56
CA GLN A 108 -14.46 14.08 6.75
C GLN A 108 -15.50 14.33 5.65
N PRO A 109 -16.80 14.44 6.01
CA PRO A 109 -17.85 14.66 5.03
C PRO A 109 -17.79 16.08 4.46
N LYS A 110 -18.41 16.26 3.29
CA LYS A 110 -18.59 17.57 2.67
C LYS A 110 -19.48 18.47 3.53
N GLU A 111 -19.01 19.69 3.79
CA GLU A 111 -19.77 20.77 4.44
C GLU A 111 -19.69 22.06 3.61
N LYS A 112 -20.47 23.09 3.97
CA LYS A 112 -20.60 24.34 3.18
C LYS A 112 -19.27 25.02 2.83
N GLN A 113 -18.22 24.84 3.64
CA GLN A 113 -16.90 25.45 3.45
C GLN A 113 -15.76 24.42 3.41
N GLN A 114 -16.08 23.12 3.40
CA GLN A 114 -15.10 22.05 3.47
C GLN A 114 -15.46 20.94 2.49
N ASP A 115 -14.55 20.63 1.57
CA ASP A 115 -14.69 19.51 0.66
C ASP A 115 -14.61 18.18 1.42
N GLU A 116 -15.19 17.13 0.83
CA GLU A 116 -15.00 15.77 1.35
C GLU A 116 -13.51 15.41 1.36
N ALA A 117 -13.05 14.76 2.44
CA ALA A 117 -11.67 14.31 2.55
C ALA A 117 -11.57 12.96 3.28
N TRP A 118 -10.64 12.14 2.81
CA TRP A 118 -10.24 10.89 3.47
C TRP A 118 -8.76 10.95 3.80
N ARG A 119 -8.38 10.54 5.01
CA ARG A 119 -6.97 10.39 5.39
C ARG A 119 -6.73 8.99 5.90
N ILE A 120 -5.90 8.24 5.20
CA ILE A 120 -5.50 6.88 5.56
C ILE A 120 -4.06 6.94 6.06
N ARG A 121 -3.79 6.30 7.19
CA ARG A 121 -2.47 6.16 7.78
C ARG A 121 -2.25 4.71 8.12
N ALA A 122 -1.12 4.15 7.73
CA ALA A 122 -0.73 2.81 8.14
C ALA A 122 0.78 2.72 8.37
N LYS A 123 1.20 1.73 9.15
CA LYS A 123 2.61 1.45 9.43
C LYS A 123 2.87 -0.05 9.51
N ASN A 124 4.09 -0.44 9.19
CA ASN A 124 4.61 -1.80 9.30
C ASN A 124 3.69 -2.83 8.62
N ILE A 125 3.48 -2.67 7.32
CA ILE A 125 2.69 -3.61 6.51
C ILE A 125 3.64 -4.54 5.78
N GLU A 126 3.56 -5.85 6.05
CA GLU A 126 4.28 -6.87 5.29
C GLU A 126 3.49 -7.24 4.02
N LEU A 127 4.11 -7.04 2.86
CA LEU A 127 3.45 -7.16 1.56
C LEU A 127 3.11 -8.61 1.22
N GLU A 128 3.95 -9.56 1.64
CA GLU A 128 3.69 -11.00 1.52
C GLU A 128 2.42 -11.37 2.27
N ARG A 129 2.27 -10.91 3.52
CA ARG A 129 1.10 -11.21 4.33
C ARG A 129 -0.15 -10.53 3.82
N LEU A 130 -0.04 -9.27 3.40
CA LEU A 130 -1.14 -8.53 2.80
C LEU A 130 -1.69 -9.27 1.57
N SER A 131 -0.83 -9.92 0.79
CA SER A 131 -1.24 -10.65 -0.42
C SER A 131 -2.24 -11.79 -0.14
N ALA A 132 -2.16 -12.44 1.03
CA ALA A 132 -3.10 -13.48 1.42
C ALA A 132 -4.49 -12.92 1.77
N LEU A 133 -4.56 -11.67 2.24
CA LEU A 133 -5.80 -10.97 2.57
C LEU A 133 -6.47 -10.33 1.35
N LEU A 134 -5.72 -9.99 0.29
CA LEU A 134 -6.25 -9.32 -0.90
C LEU A 134 -7.48 -9.99 -1.55
N PRO A 135 -7.56 -11.33 -1.64
CA PRO A 135 -8.77 -12.00 -2.15
C PRO A 135 -10.04 -11.57 -1.41
N LEU A 136 -9.98 -11.31 -0.10
CA LEU A 136 -11.12 -10.86 0.70
C LEU A 136 -11.66 -9.47 0.27
N PHE A 137 -10.84 -8.70 -0.44
CA PHE A 137 -11.15 -7.34 -0.87
C PHE A 137 -11.34 -7.18 -2.38
N SER A 138 -11.35 -8.28 -3.16
CA SER A 138 -11.40 -8.15 -4.62
C SER A 138 -12.71 -7.58 -5.16
N PHE A 139 -13.78 -7.47 -4.35
CA PHE A 139 -14.95 -6.66 -4.72
C PHE A 139 -14.67 -5.18 -4.95
N LEU A 140 -13.68 -4.63 -4.25
CA LEU A 140 -13.35 -3.21 -4.36
C LEU A 140 -12.54 -2.96 -5.62
N THR A 141 -11.52 -3.78 -5.87
CA THR A 141 -10.54 -3.55 -6.94
C THR A 141 -10.02 -4.86 -7.55
N PRO A 142 -10.82 -5.58 -8.35
CA PRO A 142 -10.44 -6.90 -8.89
C PRO A 142 -9.13 -6.88 -9.70
N ASP A 143 -8.92 -5.82 -10.49
CA ASP A 143 -7.71 -5.66 -11.30
C ASP A 143 -6.45 -5.46 -10.46
N VAL A 144 -6.56 -4.70 -9.36
CA VAL A 144 -5.44 -4.46 -8.45
C VAL A 144 -5.05 -5.77 -7.77
N VAL A 145 -6.03 -6.54 -7.29
CA VAL A 145 -5.78 -7.84 -6.65
C VAL A 145 -5.08 -8.80 -7.62
N ARG A 146 -5.57 -8.92 -8.87
CA ARG A 146 -4.91 -9.76 -9.88
C ARG A 146 -3.47 -9.32 -10.16
N GLN A 147 -3.24 -8.02 -10.36
CA GLN A 147 -1.89 -7.50 -10.63
C GLN A 147 -0.93 -7.70 -9.46
N TRP A 148 -1.44 -7.65 -8.23
CA TRP A 148 -0.65 -7.91 -7.03
C TRP A 148 -0.27 -9.38 -6.90
N GLN A 149 -1.22 -10.28 -7.17
CA GLN A 149 -1.01 -11.73 -7.12
C GLN A 149 0.08 -12.17 -8.11
N TYR A 150 0.04 -11.70 -9.36
CA TYR A 150 1.05 -12.06 -10.35
C TYR A 150 2.46 -11.53 -10.03
N ARG A 151 2.53 -10.36 -9.38
CA ARG A 151 3.81 -9.74 -9.02
C ARG A 151 4.42 -10.28 -7.74
N GLN A 152 3.65 -10.98 -6.90
CA GLN A 152 4.14 -11.58 -5.66
C GLN A 152 4.99 -10.58 -4.85
N PHE A 153 4.39 -9.43 -4.53
CA PHE A 153 5.07 -8.39 -3.77
C PHE A 153 5.51 -8.91 -2.40
N SER A 154 6.70 -8.47 -2.02
CA SER A 154 7.40 -8.90 -0.83
C SER A 154 8.09 -7.70 -0.18
N GLY A 155 8.39 -7.78 1.12
CA GLY A 155 9.05 -6.73 1.90
C GLY A 155 8.07 -5.92 2.76
N MET A 156 8.56 -4.80 3.29
CA MET A 156 7.86 -4.00 4.31
C MET A 156 7.52 -2.60 3.80
N VAL A 157 6.31 -2.15 4.08
CA VAL A 157 5.94 -0.72 4.04
C VAL A 157 6.00 -0.18 5.47
N ASP A 158 7.01 0.63 5.76
CA ASP A 158 7.27 1.15 7.09
C ASP A 158 6.24 2.22 7.46
N SER A 159 5.92 3.10 6.51
CA SER A 159 4.87 4.11 6.68
C SER A 159 4.09 4.32 5.40
N PHE A 160 2.79 4.48 5.53
CA PHE A 160 1.87 4.83 4.47
C PHE A 160 0.95 5.95 4.94
N ALA A 161 0.88 7.02 4.16
CA ALA A 161 -0.07 8.09 4.34
C ALA A 161 -0.68 8.46 2.98
N LEU A 162 -2.02 8.46 2.94
CA LEU A 162 -2.78 8.87 1.78
C LEU A 162 -3.84 9.87 2.22
N ASP A 163 -3.81 11.06 1.64
CA ASP A 163 -4.85 12.07 1.77
C ASP A 163 -5.59 12.14 0.43
N LEU A 164 -6.86 11.75 0.42
CA LEU A 164 -7.72 11.80 -0.76
C LEU A 164 -8.68 12.97 -0.63
N ALA A 165 -8.76 13.76 -1.70
CA ALA A 165 -9.78 14.79 -1.90
C ALA A 165 -10.62 14.38 -3.12
N PRO A 166 -11.75 13.66 -2.93
CA PRO A 166 -12.55 13.14 -4.04
C PRO A 166 -13.08 14.22 -4.99
N ASP A 167 -13.41 15.40 -4.44
CA ASP A 167 -13.87 16.57 -5.21
C ASP A 167 -12.77 17.20 -6.07
N ASP A 168 -11.50 17.04 -5.71
CA ASP A 168 -10.33 17.47 -6.49
C ASP A 168 -9.15 16.53 -6.27
N PHE A 169 -9.13 15.42 -7.03
CA PHE A 169 -8.08 14.40 -6.93
C PHE A 169 -6.66 14.97 -7.12
N LYS A 170 -6.50 16.14 -7.74
CA LYS A 170 -5.18 16.78 -7.89
C LYS A 170 -4.59 17.25 -6.55
N ARG A 171 -5.44 17.49 -5.55
CA ARG A 171 -5.06 17.81 -4.18
C ARG A 171 -4.78 16.58 -3.33
N SER A 172 -5.04 15.38 -3.86
CA SER A 172 -4.72 14.15 -3.16
C SER A 172 -3.20 13.98 -3.06
N ALA A 173 -2.73 13.59 -1.89
CA ALA A 173 -1.32 13.46 -1.55
C ALA A 173 -1.01 12.06 -1.03
N ILE A 174 0.17 11.57 -1.33
CA ILE A 174 0.71 10.30 -0.87
C ILE A 174 2.10 10.52 -0.28
N ASP A 175 2.39 9.81 0.80
CA ASP A 175 3.70 9.73 1.45
C ASP A 175 3.88 8.29 1.94
N ILE A 176 4.74 7.53 1.26
CA ILE A 176 4.96 6.11 1.52
C ILE A 176 6.45 5.81 1.57
N SER A 177 6.88 5.09 2.60
CA SER A 177 8.24 4.56 2.75
C SER A 177 8.20 3.04 2.83
N TRP A 178 9.20 2.41 2.24
CA TRP A 178 9.29 0.96 2.19
C TRP A 178 10.73 0.49 2.26
N GLN A 179 10.89 -0.72 2.77
CA GLN A 179 12.15 -1.38 2.95
C GLN A 179 12.11 -2.78 2.34
N ASN A 180 13.20 -3.12 1.67
CA ASN A 180 13.47 -4.44 1.14
C ASN A 180 12.35 -4.99 0.24
N VAL A 181 11.68 -4.12 -0.51
CA VAL A 181 10.57 -4.52 -1.37
C VAL A 181 11.09 -5.31 -2.57
N ALA A 182 10.38 -6.37 -2.93
CA ALA A 182 10.63 -7.15 -4.12
C ALA A 182 9.33 -7.42 -4.87
N TRP A 183 9.44 -7.59 -6.19
CA TRP A 183 8.36 -8.11 -7.01
C TRP A 183 8.90 -8.87 -8.21
N LYS A 184 8.14 -9.87 -8.65
CA LYS A 184 8.40 -10.63 -9.87
C LYS A 184 7.97 -9.86 -11.09
N ARG A 185 8.63 -10.19 -12.21
CA ARG A 185 8.28 -9.66 -13.52
C ARG A 185 6.84 -10.04 -13.87
N TRP A 186 6.09 -9.05 -14.38
CA TRP A 186 4.77 -9.27 -14.93
C TRP A 186 4.54 -8.38 -16.15
N GLN A 187 4.27 -9.00 -17.29
CA GLN A 187 4.18 -8.32 -18.60
C GLN A 187 5.45 -7.49 -18.87
N GLU A 188 5.29 -6.19 -19.17
CA GLU A 188 6.36 -5.23 -19.46
C GLU A 188 7.01 -4.64 -18.19
N ILE A 189 6.47 -4.96 -17.00
CA ILE A 189 7.02 -4.43 -15.74
C ILE A 189 8.17 -5.34 -15.29
N PRO A 190 9.41 -4.81 -15.17
CA PRO A 190 10.56 -5.60 -14.78
C PRO A 190 10.45 -6.10 -13.34
N SER A 191 11.20 -7.15 -12.98
CA SER A 191 11.33 -7.53 -11.56
C SER A 191 12.27 -6.57 -10.81
N VAL A 192 12.19 -6.56 -9.49
CA VAL A 192 13.22 -5.98 -8.64
C VAL A 192 13.34 -6.80 -7.36
N ALA A 193 14.52 -6.79 -6.76
CA ALA A 193 14.74 -7.26 -5.38
C ALA A 193 15.34 -6.14 -4.51
N HIS A 194 15.19 -6.24 -3.20
CA HIS A 194 15.85 -5.34 -2.23
C HIS A 194 15.70 -3.84 -2.55
N PHE A 195 14.51 -3.47 -3.02
CA PHE A 195 14.18 -2.10 -3.37
C PHE A 195 13.73 -1.35 -2.12
N ASN A 196 14.47 -0.33 -1.76
CA ASN A 196 14.16 0.57 -0.65
C ASN A 196 13.79 1.92 -1.23
N GLY A 197 12.92 2.66 -0.55
CA GLY A 197 12.60 3.98 -1.05
C GLY A 197 11.55 4.72 -0.25
N HIS A 198 11.33 5.94 -0.71
CA HIS A 198 10.35 6.86 -0.19
C HIS A 198 9.73 7.62 -1.37
N LEU A 199 8.42 7.61 -1.45
CA LEU A 199 7.66 8.37 -2.44
C LEU A 199 6.78 9.38 -1.71
N LYS A 200 6.89 10.63 -2.12
CA LYS A 200 6.07 11.72 -1.59
C LYS A 200 5.63 12.66 -2.69
N GLY A 201 4.34 12.97 -2.74
CA GLY A 201 3.82 13.93 -3.70
C GLY A 201 2.31 13.89 -3.86
N THR A 202 1.85 14.53 -4.92
CA THR A 202 0.48 14.50 -5.42
C THR A 202 0.47 13.95 -6.84
N LEU A 203 -0.72 13.84 -7.44
CA LEU A 203 -0.82 13.58 -8.88
C LEU A 203 -0.12 14.66 -9.73
N GLN A 204 0.00 15.89 -9.23
CA GLN A 204 0.64 16.97 -9.97
C GLN A 204 2.17 16.93 -9.87
N GLN A 205 2.73 16.62 -8.71
CA GLN A 205 4.19 16.66 -8.54
C GLN A 205 4.64 15.84 -7.35
N GLY A 206 5.90 15.39 -7.38
CA GLY A 206 6.48 14.69 -6.25
C GLY A 206 7.90 14.22 -6.51
N ALA A 207 8.39 13.43 -5.56
CA ALA A 207 9.70 12.82 -5.57
C ALA A 207 9.61 11.34 -5.18
N LEU A 208 10.45 10.54 -5.81
CA LEU A 208 10.73 9.14 -5.52
C LEU A 208 12.23 9.03 -5.22
N ASN A 209 12.57 8.83 -3.96
CA ASN A 209 13.90 8.45 -3.53
C ASN A 209 14.00 6.94 -3.52
N PHE A 210 15.04 6.37 -4.10
CA PHE A 210 15.22 4.93 -4.12
C PHE A 210 16.65 4.52 -3.80
N ALA A 211 16.77 3.30 -3.27
CA ALA A 211 18.03 2.61 -3.08
C ALA A 211 17.87 1.11 -3.39
N LEU A 212 18.81 0.59 -4.16
CA LEU A 212 18.98 -0.81 -4.52
C LEU A 212 20.29 -1.29 -3.89
N ASN A 213 20.25 -2.45 -3.26
CA ASN A 213 21.44 -3.09 -2.70
C ASN A 213 21.40 -4.58 -3.04
N ASN A 214 22.36 -5.05 -3.84
CA ASN A 214 22.38 -6.42 -4.36
C ASN A 214 21.03 -6.83 -4.98
N SER A 215 20.58 -6.07 -5.98
CA SER A 215 19.26 -6.26 -6.61
C SER A 215 19.38 -6.94 -7.97
N GLU A 216 18.52 -7.92 -8.22
CA GLU A 216 18.37 -8.56 -9.53
C GLU A 216 17.15 -8.00 -10.25
N ILE A 217 17.35 -7.47 -11.46
CA ILE A 217 16.31 -6.86 -12.30
C ILE A 217 16.18 -7.65 -13.61
N ASP A 218 15.11 -8.44 -13.76
CA ASP A 218 14.69 -9.01 -15.04
C ASP A 218 13.94 -7.94 -15.84
N THR A 219 14.56 -7.45 -16.91
CA THR A 219 14.09 -6.31 -17.70
C THR A 219 13.07 -6.66 -18.79
N ALA A 220 12.33 -7.76 -18.64
CA ALA A 220 11.32 -8.18 -19.60
C ALA A 220 11.84 -8.29 -21.05
N GLY A 221 13.09 -8.75 -21.21
CA GLY A 221 13.70 -8.98 -22.53
C GLY A 221 14.45 -7.80 -23.15
N LEU A 222 14.52 -6.63 -22.49
CA LEU A 222 15.39 -5.53 -22.95
C LEU A 222 16.88 -5.91 -22.96
N PHE A 223 17.31 -6.79 -22.06
CA PHE A 223 18.66 -7.36 -22.01
C PHE A 223 18.61 -8.89 -22.10
N LYS A 224 19.72 -9.49 -22.52
CA LYS A 224 19.85 -10.96 -22.69
C LYS A 224 19.85 -11.73 -21.37
N ALA A 225 20.13 -11.07 -20.25
CA ALA A 225 20.17 -11.64 -18.91
C ALA A 225 19.68 -10.60 -17.89
N PRO A 226 19.22 -11.03 -16.70
CA PRO A 226 18.90 -10.12 -15.60
C PRO A 226 20.09 -9.21 -15.26
N LEU A 227 19.78 -7.95 -14.92
CA LEU A 227 20.78 -6.98 -14.47
C LEU A 227 21.05 -7.18 -12.98
N ASN A 228 22.29 -7.52 -12.65
CA ASN A 228 22.76 -7.62 -11.27
C ASN A 228 23.28 -6.25 -10.81
N ILE A 229 22.48 -5.55 -10.02
CA ILE A 229 22.81 -4.25 -9.42
C ILE A 229 23.52 -4.50 -8.09
N GLU A 230 24.79 -4.12 -8.00
CA GLU A 230 25.55 -4.15 -6.74
C GLU A 230 25.01 -3.08 -5.80
N LYS A 231 24.88 -1.85 -6.31
CA LYS A 231 24.37 -0.70 -5.57
C LYS A 231 23.72 0.29 -6.53
N GLY A 232 22.58 0.83 -6.15
CA GLY A 232 21.91 1.87 -6.93
C GLY A 232 21.22 2.88 -6.04
N THR A 233 21.34 4.16 -6.32
CA THR A 233 20.62 5.21 -5.62
C THR A 233 20.18 6.31 -6.56
N GLY A 234 19.17 7.06 -6.17
CA GLY A 234 18.82 8.30 -6.85
C GLY A 234 17.49 8.87 -6.41
N THR A 235 17.19 10.06 -6.90
CA THR A 235 15.88 10.68 -6.76
C THR A 235 15.30 10.96 -8.13
N VAL A 236 14.04 10.56 -8.34
CA VAL A 236 13.25 10.88 -9.53
C VAL A 236 12.14 11.83 -9.12
N TYR A 237 11.99 12.91 -9.85
CA TYR A 237 10.93 13.89 -9.66
C TYR A 237 9.99 13.85 -10.84
N TRP A 238 8.71 14.16 -10.59
CA TRP A 238 7.73 14.39 -11.65
C TRP A 238 7.00 15.69 -11.43
N GLN A 239 6.54 16.29 -12.53
CA GLN A 239 5.64 17.42 -12.51
C GLN A 239 4.72 17.42 -13.73
N HIS A 240 3.43 17.58 -13.49
CA HIS A 240 2.41 17.85 -14.49
C HIS A 240 2.11 19.35 -14.54
N GLN A 241 2.24 19.94 -15.72
CA GLN A 241 1.83 21.32 -16.01
C GLN A 241 0.90 21.32 -17.23
N GLY A 242 -0.40 21.48 -16.98
CA GLY A 242 -1.43 21.33 -18.02
C GLY A 242 -1.39 19.93 -18.65
N ASP A 243 -1.14 19.87 -19.96
CA ASP A 243 -1.03 18.62 -20.74
C ASP A 243 0.41 18.08 -20.84
N SER A 244 1.36 18.68 -20.12
CA SER A 244 2.78 18.30 -20.15
C SER A 244 3.19 17.54 -18.90
N LEU A 245 3.90 16.42 -19.09
CA LEU A 245 4.60 15.68 -18.04
C LEU A 245 6.11 15.96 -18.17
N SER A 246 6.70 16.43 -17.08
CA SER A 246 8.16 16.50 -16.91
C SER A 246 8.59 15.46 -15.88
N LEU A 247 9.62 14.69 -16.20
CA LEU A 247 10.30 13.75 -15.33
C LEU A 247 11.79 14.10 -15.33
N TRP A 248 12.42 14.20 -14.17
CA TRP A 248 13.87 14.42 -14.10
C TRP A 248 14.45 13.69 -12.89
N SER A 249 15.75 13.45 -12.92
CA SER A 249 16.45 12.86 -11.79
C SER A 249 17.48 13.79 -11.18
N GLN A 250 17.89 13.42 -9.97
CA GLN A 250 19.05 13.96 -9.31
C GLN A 250 19.84 12.83 -8.65
N GLY A 251 21.14 12.80 -8.89
CA GLY A 251 22.08 11.90 -8.21
C GLY A 251 21.83 10.43 -8.51
N ILE A 252 21.48 10.09 -9.76
CA ILE A 252 21.46 8.67 -10.15
C ILE A 252 22.89 8.16 -10.13
N ASP A 253 23.11 7.09 -9.37
CA ASP A 253 24.35 6.31 -9.34
C ASP A 253 23.95 4.84 -9.24
N ILE A 254 24.03 4.12 -10.35
CA ILE A 254 23.63 2.72 -10.47
C ILE A 254 24.81 1.92 -11.00
N LYS A 255 25.38 1.11 -10.11
CA LYS A 255 26.47 0.19 -10.41
C LYS A 255 25.94 -1.23 -10.54
N ALA A 256 25.98 -1.76 -11.75
CA ALA A 256 25.74 -3.15 -12.06
C ALA A 256 27.05 -3.88 -12.32
N THR A 257 27.04 -5.22 -12.29
CA THR A 257 28.21 -6.03 -12.62
C THR A 257 28.75 -5.75 -14.02
N SER A 258 27.86 -5.46 -14.98
CA SER A 258 28.21 -5.28 -16.39
C SER A 258 28.28 -3.81 -16.83
N ALA A 259 27.81 -2.86 -16.03
CA ALA A 259 27.71 -1.46 -16.43
C ALA A 259 27.62 -0.55 -15.21
N TRP A 260 28.05 0.70 -15.39
CA TRP A 260 27.89 1.74 -14.39
C TRP A 260 27.28 2.97 -15.04
N VAL A 261 26.24 3.52 -14.42
CA VAL A 261 25.55 4.72 -14.86
C VAL A 261 25.54 5.72 -13.70
N ALA A 262 26.17 6.87 -13.91
CA ALA A 262 26.10 8.01 -13.03
C ALA A 262 25.71 9.25 -13.82
N GLY A 263 24.75 10.03 -13.32
CA GLY A 263 24.32 11.26 -13.98
C GLY A 263 22.83 11.57 -13.79
N ASP A 264 22.38 12.62 -14.46
CA ASP A 264 21.00 13.08 -14.36
C ASP A 264 20.30 13.02 -15.72
N PHE A 265 19.01 12.67 -15.70
CA PHE A 265 18.17 12.71 -16.89
C PHE A 265 17.08 13.74 -16.75
N ARG A 266 16.61 14.22 -17.91
CA ARG A 266 15.36 14.97 -18.02
C ARG A 266 14.58 14.49 -19.22
N TYR A 267 13.30 14.28 -18.99
CA TYR A 267 12.32 13.82 -19.94
C TYR A 267 11.11 14.75 -19.91
N GLN A 268 10.64 15.15 -21.09
CA GLN A 268 9.43 15.96 -21.21
C GLN A 268 8.54 15.43 -22.34
N LYS A 269 7.26 15.23 -22.04
CA LYS A 269 6.24 14.78 -22.98
C LYS A 269 5.02 15.70 -22.92
N THR A 270 4.59 16.21 -24.07
CA THR A 270 3.37 17.01 -24.22
C THR A 270 2.31 16.18 -24.91
N ARG A 271 1.11 16.01 -24.34
CA ARG A 271 0.07 15.14 -24.94
C ARG A 271 -0.45 15.61 -26.31
N ARG A 272 -0.38 16.91 -26.63
CA ARG A 272 -0.93 17.50 -27.88
C ARG A 272 0.08 17.69 -29.02
N ALA A 273 1.38 17.61 -28.75
CA ALA A 273 2.41 17.64 -29.77
C ALA A 273 3.19 16.33 -29.64
N SER A 274 3.29 15.56 -30.71
CA SER A 274 4.10 14.34 -30.79
C SER A 274 5.61 14.64 -30.75
N THR A 275 6.04 15.53 -29.86
CA THR A 275 7.42 15.93 -29.62
C THR A 275 7.79 15.45 -28.23
N THR A 276 8.68 14.48 -28.17
CA THR A 276 9.28 13.99 -26.93
C THR A 276 10.72 14.47 -26.88
N VAL A 277 11.09 15.21 -25.84
CA VAL A 277 12.47 15.71 -25.66
C VAL A 277 13.15 14.88 -24.59
N TYR A 278 14.30 14.30 -24.93
CA TYR A 278 15.17 13.55 -24.04
C TYR A 278 16.50 14.29 -23.93
N SER A 279 16.99 14.49 -22.71
CA SER A 279 18.36 14.94 -22.47
C SER A 279 18.95 14.11 -21.34
N PHE A 280 20.10 13.50 -21.59
CA PHE A 280 20.85 12.71 -20.61
C PHE A 280 22.20 13.40 -20.40
N GLY A 281 22.49 13.80 -19.16
CA GLY A 281 23.80 14.31 -18.78
C GLY A 281 24.54 13.21 -18.02
N SER A 282 25.47 12.53 -18.69
CA SER A 282 26.30 11.49 -18.07
C SER A 282 27.77 11.71 -18.35
N GLU A 283 28.61 11.65 -17.32
CA GLU A 283 30.03 11.33 -17.46
C GLU A 283 30.16 9.80 -17.48
N CYS A 284 30.29 9.22 -18.67
CA CYS A 284 30.44 7.77 -18.84
C CYS A 284 31.92 7.42 -18.83
N ASP A 285 32.46 7.07 -17.66
CA ASP A 285 33.91 6.92 -17.46
C ASP A 285 34.46 5.53 -17.82
N ARG A 286 33.63 4.57 -18.28
CA ARG A 286 34.04 3.28 -18.88
C ARG A 286 32.82 2.48 -19.37
N CYS A 287 32.54 2.50 -20.66
CA CYS A 287 31.87 1.37 -21.32
C CYS A 287 32.96 0.35 -21.70
N ARG A 288 32.93 -0.83 -21.09
CA ARG A 288 33.72 -1.99 -21.52
C ARG A 288 32.77 -3.15 -21.84
#